data_AF-A0A820Y132-F1
#
_entry.id   AF-A0A820Y132-F1
#
_cell.length_a   1.000
_cell.length_b   1.000
_cell.length_c   1.000
_cell.angle_alpha   90.00
_cell.angle_beta   90.00
_cell.angle_gamma   90.00
#
_symmetry.space_group_name_H-M   'P 1'
#
loop_
_entity.id
_entity.type
_entity.pdbx_description
1 polymer ?
#
loop_
_entity_poly.entity_id
_entity_poly.type
_entity_poly.pdbx_seq_one_letter_code
_entity_poly.pdbx_strand_id
1 'polypeptide(L)'
;MFTLQKYPQLLEILEIPQLMDTCVRNDYFDEALEIVTYCKRLERKFAPPTTKLTLHTNSQIPIIVHIVNDVRLSLEYMLEQLVTQLQTNIQLPACLRIMGFIRRMDIYNELELRLCFLQARTHFLHKRLGLIQQQYSSINIVDYYEHASKYIDETRNILFDIVTQYRALFSDDDTTLYVTFNRNEFIKETNLFRSWLIHRLSEFLKVLQVDLQHCSGSQYQRLESLLGQVMYFGASFSRYGFDFRPLFIQFFSQTTLTNFRNSLHEANHIFEQLLNSFTFDQYVQLTTSDSSATPLNPFSPPMILVNYTPLAVYCNVLLTAFNDLRLCCPLSIVIIVRQLLTDSLVHIRNILTNYYKSEKVTLTVIESEHFIDFLRVFIKIFIPYINTCIQALFPDTQLARELGVSILDITEKSKLNQIDIDQVIEPIKTIIDSVMSKKKTQSFENVQSELETIPSEVNGQQEQENTTDNADNKSDVVE
;
A
#
# COMPACT_ATOMS: atom_id res chain seq x y z
N MET A 1 -46.92 69.77 -15.89
CA MET A 1 -47.14 69.07 -17.18
C MET A 1 -45.91 68.27 -17.64
N PHE A 2 -44.67 68.76 -17.43
CA PHE A 2 -43.44 67.99 -17.73
C PHE A 2 -43.19 66.76 -16.84
N THR A 3 -43.69 66.74 -15.60
CA THR A 3 -43.58 65.59 -14.68
C THR A 3 -44.49 64.42 -15.05
N LEU A 4 -45.66 64.68 -15.65
CA LEU A 4 -46.58 63.63 -16.09
C LEU A 4 -46.09 62.91 -17.36
N GLN A 5 -45.36 63.60 -18.24
CA GLN A 5 -44.78 63.02 -19.47
C GLN A 5 -43.60 62.07 -19.19
N LYS A 6 -42.90 62.25 -18.05
CA LYS A 6 -41.81 61.37 -17.60
C LYS A 6 -42.24 60.37 -16.54
N TYR A 7 -43.52 60.35 -16.17
CA TYR A 7 -44.08 59.41 -15.20
C TYR A 7 -43.87 57.94 -15.58
N PRO A 8 -44.03 57.51 -16.85
CA PRO A 8 -43.77 56.12 -17.24
C PRO A 8 -42.30 55.72 -17.05
N GLN A 9 -41.38 56.62 -17.41
CA GLN A 9 -39.93 56.40 -17.26
C GLN A 9 -39.51 56.37 -15.78
N LEU A 10 -40.21 57.09 -14.91
CA LEU A 10 -39.96 57.06 -13.47
C LEU A 10 -40.51 55.77 -12.84
N LEU A 11 -41.67 55.30 -13.30
CA LEU A 11 -42.25 54.02 -12.88
C LEU A 11 -41.35 52.85 -13.30
N GLU A 12 -40.86 52.84 -14.53
CA GLU A 12 -39.89 51.85 -15.02
C GLU A 12 -38.64 51.78 -14.12
N ILE A 13 -38.13 52.92 -13.63
CA ILE A 13 -36.98 52.96 -12.72
C ILE A 13 -37.32 52.38 -11.34
N LEU A 14 -38.54 52.62 -10.84
CA LEU A 14 -38.99 52.11 -9.54
C LEU A 14 -39.29 50.60 -9.56
N GLU A 15 -39.60 50.04 -10.73
CA GLU A 15 -39.88 48.60 -10.90
C GLU A 15 -38.59 47.76 -11.05
N ILE A 16 -37.43 48.39 -11.25
CA ILE A 16 -36.14 47.69 -11.47
C ILE A 16 -35.81 46.67 -10.38
N PRO A 17 -35.92 46.97 -9.06
CA PRO A 17 -35.64 45.98 -8.03
C PRO A 17 -36.56 44.76 -8.11
N GLN A 18 -37.85 44.98 -8.38
CA GLN A 18 -38.83 43.87 -8.51
C GLN A 18 -38.55 43.01 -9.75
N LEU A 19 -38.16 43.65 -10.85
CA LEU A 19 -37.75 42.96 -12.07
C LEU A 19 -36.47 42.14 -11.82
N MET A 20 -35.47 42.72 -11.15
CA MET A 20 -34.24 42.02 -10.77
C MET A 20 -34.53 40.79 -9.91
N ASP A 21 -35.35 40.93 -8.86
CA ASP A 21 -35.76 39.81 -8.01
C ASP A 21 -36.48 38.72 -8.80
N THR A 22 -37.34 39.11 -9.75
CA THR A 22 -38.07 38.17 -10.61
C THR A 22 -37.13 37.44 -11.57
N CYS A 23 -36.16 38.13 -12.17
CA CYS A 23 -35.15 37.52 -13.03
C CYS A 23 -34.30 36.51 -12.26
N VAL A 24 -33.78 36.89 -11.08
CA VAL A 24 -32.92 36.03 -10.25
C VAL A 24 -33.69 34.79 -9.74
N ARG A 25 -34.93 34.94 -9.28
CA ARG A 25 -35.74 33.79 -8.79
C ARG A 25 -36.10 32.78 -9.87
N ASN A 26 -36.13 33.19 -11.14
CA ASN A 26 -36.48 32.34 -12.27
C ASN A 26 -35.26 31.87 -13.10
N ASP A 27 -34.04 32.03 -12.56
CA ASP A 27 -32.77 31.67 -13.22
C ASP A 27 -32.50 32.42 -14.56
N TYR A 28 -33.16 33.56 -14.80
CA TYR A 28 -32.93 34.45 -15.93
C TYR A 28 -31.70 35.35 -15.69
N PHE A 29 -30.53 34.70 -15.60
CA PHE A 29 -29.29 35.33 -15.17
C PHE A 29 -28.67 36.28 -16.21
N ASP A 30 -28.91 36.07 -17.50
CA ASP A 30 -28.43 36.98 -18.54
C ASP A 30 -29.18 38.33 -18.46
N GLU A 31 -30.51 38.28 -18.32
CA GLU A 31 -31.38 39.43 -18.14
C GLU A 31 -31.06 40.16 -16.82
N ALA A 32 -30.82 39.43 -15.73
CA ALA A 32 -30.40 40.01 -14.46
C ALA A 32 -29.08 40.80 -14.58
N LEU A 33 -28.09 40.30 -15.33
CA LEU A 33 -26.82 40.99 -15.57
C LEU A 33 -26.98 42.25 -16.45
N GLU A 34 -27.93 42.24 -17.38
CA GLU A 34 -28.29 43.44 -18.14
C GLU A 34 -28.88 44.52 -17.23
N ILE A 35 -29.73 44.14 -16.28
CA ILE A 35 -30.29 45.04 -15.26
C ILE A 35 -29.18 45.63 -14.40
N VAL A 36 -28.22 44.81 -13.92
CA VAL A 36 -27.05 45.30 -13.18
C VAL A 36 -26.24 46.32 -13.99
N THR A 37 -26.03 46.05 -15.28
CA THR A 37 -25.32 46.97 -16.18
C THR A 37 -26.10 48.27 -16.39
N TYR A 38 -27.42 48.20 -16.47
CA TYR A 38 -28.29 49.38 -16.49
C TYR A 38 -28.18 50.19 -15.19
N CYS A 39 -28.26 49.53 -14.02
CA CYS A 39 -28.12 50.16 -12.71
C CYS A 39 -26.75 50.84 -12.54
N LYS A 40 -25.64 50.19 -12.91
CA LYS A 40 -24.29 50.79 -12.89
C LYS A 40 -24.19 52.04 -13.79
N ARG A 41 -24.89 52.07 -14.92
CA ARG A 41 -24.97 53.26 -15.80
C ARG A 41 -25.84 54.36 -15.20
N LEU A 42 -26.95 53.98 -14.56
CA LEU A 42 -27.87 54.90 -13.89
C LEU A 42 -27.16 55.58 -12.71
N GLU A 43 -26.47 54.80 -11.87
CA GLU A 43 -25.64 55.31 -10.79
C GLU A 43 -24.60 56.32 -11.31
N ARG A 44 -23.84 56.00 -12.36
CA ARG A 44 -22.87 56.93 -12.97
C ARG A 44 -23.48 58.21 -13.53
N LYS A 45 -24.70 58.14 -14.08
CA LYS A 45 -25.41 59.32 -14.63
C LYS A 45 -25.91 60.26 -13.54
N PHE A 46 -26.28 59.72 -12.39
CA PHE A 46 -26.84 60.49 -11.27
C PHE A 46 -25.86 60.68 -10.10
N ALA A 47 -24.63 60.19 -10.24
CA ALA A 47 -23.51 60.46 -9.34
C ALA A 47 -22.94 61.88 -9.61
N PRO A 48 -22.56 62.64 -8.57
CA PRO A 48 -22.00 63.97 -8.76
C PRO A 48 -20.63 63.88 -9.45
N PRO A 49 -20.30 64.80 -10.39
CA PRO A 49 -18.98 64.84 -10.99
C PRO A 49 -17.91 65.15 -9.94
N THR A 50 -16.98 64.22 -9.75
CA THR A 50 -15.79 64.33 -8.87
C THR A 50 -14.74 65.30 -9.43
N THR A 51 -15.16 66.51 -9.79
CA THR A 51 -14.20 67.58 -10.10
C THR A 51 -14.71 68.93 -9.62
N LYS A 52 -14.00 69.44 -8.61
CA LYS A 52 -13.92 70.84 -8.15
C LYS A 52 -15.10 71.38 -7.34
N LEU A 53 -14.89 71.38 -6.02
CA LEU A 53 -14.97 72.54 -5.14
C LEU A 53 -16.04 73.60 -5.49
N THR A 54 -17.32 73.26 -5.36
CA THR A 54 -18.36 74.25 -5.04
C THR A 54 -19.33 73.64 -4.04
N LEU A 55 -19.31 74.20 -2.83
CA LEU A 55 -20.30 73.99 -1.79
C LEU A 55 -21.71 74.29 -2.33
N HIS A 56 -22.68 73.46 -1.93
CA HIS A 56 -24.12 73.49 -2.28
C HIS A 56 -24.54 72.78 -3.58
N THR A 57 -24.48 71.43 -3.58
CA THR A 57 -25.65 70.54 -3.71
C THR A 57 -25.17 69.09 -3.60
N ASN A 58 -24.93 68.62 -2.37
CA ASN A 58 -24.89 67.18 -2.08
C ASN A 58 -26.33 66.68 -2.21
N SER A 59 -26.70 66.15 -3.37
CA SER A 59 -27.98 65.45 -3.52
C SER A 59 -27.80 64.29 -4.49
N GLN A 60 -27.04 63.30 -4.04
CA GLN A 60 -27.25 61.94 -4.51
C GLN A 60 -28.72 61.61 -4.24
N ILE A 61 -29.49 61.29 -5.29
CA ILE A 61 -30.94 61.12 -5.16
C ILE A 61 -31.19 59.88 -4.29
N PRO A 62 -31.81 60.00 -3.08
CA PRO A 62 -31.91 58.89 -2.14
C PRO A 62 -32.61 57.65 -2.73
N ILE A 63 -33.61 57.87 -3.58
CA ILE A 63 -34.35 56.77 -4.22
C ILE A 63 -33.48 55.93 -5.17
N ILE A 64 -32.53 56.56 -5.86
CA ILE A 64 -31.59 55.87 -6.74
C ILE A 64 -30.61 55.04 -5.92
N VAL A 65 -30.15 55.58 -4.79
CA VAL A 65 -29.29 54.84 -3.85
C VAL A 65 -30.02 53.62 -3.30
N HIS A 66 -31.30 53.75 -2.93
CA HIS A 66 -32.12 52.62 -2.49
C HIS A 66 -32.28 51.56 -3.59
N ILE A 67 -32.64 51.95 -4.83
CA ILE A 67 -32.77 51.03 -5.96
C ILE A 67 -31.46 50.28 -6.23
N VAL A 68 -30.32 50.98 -6.21
CA VAL A 68 -29.01 50.35 -6.42
C VAL A 68 -28.67 49.38 -5.30
N ASN A 69 -28.99 49.72 -4.05
CA ASN A 69 -28.80 48.81 -2.91
C ASN A 69 -29.71 47.57 -3.02
N ASP A 70 -30.98 47.72 -3.39
CA ASP A 70 -31.90 46.60 -3.53
C ASP A 70 -31.43 45.65 -4.65
N VAL A 71 -31.02 46.19 -5.80
CA VAL A 71 -30.44 45.40 -6.90
C VAL A 71 -29.14 44.70 -6.47
N ARG A 72 -28.33 45.34 -5.63
CA ARG A 72 -27.13 44.72 -5.06
C ARG A 72 -27.47 43.55 -4.14
N LEU A 73 -28.51 43.66 -3.31
CA LEU A 73 -28.97 42.56 -2.47
C LEU A 73 -29.45 41.37 -3.34
N SER A 74 -30.21 41.63 -4.41
CA SER A 74 -30.62 40.58 -5.36
C SER A 74 -29.42 39.96 -6.08
N LEU A 75 -28.37 40.75 -6.36
CA LEU A 75 -27.13 40.26 -6.96
C LEU A 75 -26.31 39.38 -6.00
N GLU A 76 -26.25 39.74 -4.71
CA GLU A 76 -25.63 38.90 -3.67
C GLU A 76 -26.38 37.57 -3.52
N TYR A 77 -27.71 37.58 -3.59
CA TYR A 77 -28.53 36.37 -3.61
C TYR A 77 -28.28 35.51 -4.87
N MET A 78 -28.20 36.13 -6.05
CA MET A 78 -27.83 35.44 -7.30
C MET A 78 -26.45 34.76 -7.18
N LEU A 79 -25.48 35.45 -6.58
CA LEU A 79 -24.15 34.89 -6.36
C LEU A 79 -24.19 33.66 -5.45
N GLU A 80 -24.95 33.72 -4.35
CA GLU A 80 -25.13 32.58 -3.45
C GLU A 80 -25.75 31.37 -4.17
N GLN A 81 -26.77 31.59 -5.00
CA GLN A 81 -27.39 30.53 -5.82
C GLN A 81 -26.37 29.89 -6.77
N LEU A 82 -25.60 30.70 -7.50
CA LEU A 82 -24.58 30.22 -8.44
C LEU A 82 -23.46 29.43 -7.72
N VAL A 83 -22.99 29.93 -6.57
CA VAL A 83 -21.98 29.23 -5.75
C VAL A 83 -22.54 27.91 -5.21
N THR A 84 -23.81 27.88 -4.77
CA THR A 84 -24.48 26.66 -4.32
C THR A 84 -24.57 25.63 -5.46
N GLN A 85 -24.87 26.07 -6.69
CA GLN A 85 -24.82 25.19 -7.86
C GLN A 85 -23.41 24.62 -8.11
N LEU A 86 -22.35 25.43 -7.95
CA LEU A 86 -20.95 24.96 -8.04
C LEU A 86 -20.58 23.90 -7.00
N GLN A 87 -21.27 23.87 -5.86
CA GLN A 87 -21.08 22.88 -4.79
C GLN A 87 -21.80 21.54 -5.06
N THR A 88 -22.37 21.34 -6.25
CA THR A 88 -23.06 20.10 -6.64
C THR A 88 -22.29 19.31 -7.70
N ASN A 89 -22.82 18.16 -8.13
CA ASN A 89 -22.24 17.41 -9.24
C ASN A 89 -22.58 18.10 -10.57
N ILE A 90 -21.67 18.93 -11.06
CA ILE A 90 -21.84 19.72 -12.28
C ILE A 90 -20.92 19.25 -13.39
N GLN A 91 -21.45 19.26 -14.62
CA GLN A 91 -20.67 18.99 -15.83
C GLN A 91 -19.94 20.24 -16.32
N LEU A 92 -18.88 20.04 -17.11
CA LEU A 92 -18.04 21.12 -17.64
C LEU A 92 -18.83 22.26 -18.33
N PRO A 93 -19.82 22.01 -19.22
CA PRO A 93 -20.54 23.10 -19.88
C PRO A 93 -21.34 23.98 -18.92
N ALA A 94 -21.97 23.38 -17.91
CA ALA A 94 -22.69 24.11 -16.88
C ALA A 94 -21.73 24.89 -15.98
N CYS A 95 -20.59 24.30 -15.64
CA CYS A 95 -19.53 24.95 -14.86
C CYS A 95 -18.98 26.20 -15.55
N LEU A 96 -18.67 26.11 -16.85
CA LEU A 96 -18.23 27.25 -17.67
C LEU A 96 -19.28 28.36 -17.70
N ARG A 97 -20.56 28.00 -17.82
CA ARG A 97 -21.67 28.96 -17.84
C ARG A 97 -21.81 29.69 -16.49
N ILE A 98 -21.82 28.94 -15.39
CA ILE A 98 -21.93 29.49 -14.03
C ILE A 98 -20.76 30.43 -13.74
N MET A 99 -19.53 30.00 -13.99
CA MET A 99 -18.35 30.86 -13.81
C MET A 99 -18.35 32.06 -14.76
N GLY A 100 -18.91 31.92 -15.96
CA GLY A 100 -19.14 33.02 -16.89
C GLY A 100 -20.14 34.06 -16.35
N PHE A 101 -21.19 33.65 -15.65
CA PHE A 101 -22.09 34.57 -14.94
C PHE A 101 -21.34 35.29 -13.81
N ILE A 102 -20.66 34.55 -12.93
CA ILE A 102 -19.91 35.13 -11.79
C ILE A 102 -18.86 36.13 -12.28
N ARG A 103 -18.11 35.79 -13.35
CA ARG A 103 -17.13 36.70 -13.95
C ARG A 103 -17.77 37.98 -14.50
N ARG A 104 -18.96 37.90 -15.10
CA ARG A 104 -19.70 39.07 -15.60
C ARG A 104 -20.32 39.95 -14.51
N MET A 105 -20.50 39.43 -13.29
CA MET A 105 -20.91 40.26 -12.15
C MET A 105 -19.87 41.32 -11.81
N ASP A 106 -18.59 41.08 -12.15
CA ASP A 106 -17.47 42.01 -11.94
C ASP A 106 -17.30 42.37 -10.45
N ILE A 107 -17.49 41.35 -9.59
CA ILE A 107 -17.33 41.43 -8.12
C ILE A 107 -15.94 40.94 -7.70
N TYR A 108 -15.42 39.91 -8.40
CA TYR A 108 -14.18 39.22 -8.05
C TYR A 108 -13.07 39.50 -9.06
N ASN A 109 -11.84 39.64 -8.56
CA ASN A 109 -10.65 39.54 -9.40
C ASN A 109 -10.37 38.07 -9.78
N GLU A 110 -9.39 37.84 -10.68
CA GLU A 110 -9.11 36.49 -11.20
C GLU A 110 -8.67 35.51 -10.10
N LEU A 111 -7.87 35.98 -9.13
CA LEU A 111 -7.45 35.17 -7.98
C LEU A 111 -8.66 34.78 -7.10
N GLU A 112 -9.54 35.73 -6.81
CA GLU A 112 -10.77 35.51 -6.05
C GLU A 112 -11.73 34.56 -6.77
N LEU A 113 -11.84 34.63 -8.09
CA LEU A 113 -12.60 33.67 -8.89
C LEU A 113 -12.01 32.26 -8.78
N ARG A 114 -10.69 32.11 -8.89
CA ARG A 114 -10.00 30.82 -8.70
C ARG A 114 -10.25 30.28 -7.29
N LEU A 115 -10.16 31.12 -6.25
CA LEU A 115 -10.43 30.74 -4.87
C LEU A 115 -11.88 30.33 -4.65
N CYS A 116 -12.83 31.13 -5.13
CA CYS A 116 -14.27 30.86 -5.06
C CYS A 116 -14.60 29.50 -5.68
N PHE A 117 -14.08 29.24 -6.89
CA PHE A 117 -14.21 27.96 -7.56
C PHE A 117 -13.64 26.82 -6.71
N LEU A 118 -12.38 26.92 -6.29
CA LEU A 118 -11.72 25.86 -5.53
C LEU A 118 -12.42 25.59 -4.18
N GLN A 119 -12.88 26.62 -3.48
CA GLN A 119 -13.64 26.49 -2.24
C GLN A 119 -14.98 25.78 -2.46
N ALA A 120 -15.75 26.18 -3.47
CA ALA A 120 -17.03 25.54 -3.80
C ALA A 120 -16.84 24.07 -4.18
N ARG A 121 -15.82 23.77 -4.99
CA ARG A 121 -15.49 22.39 -5.39
C ARG A 121 -14.93 21.56 -4.23
N THR A 122 -14.16 22.16 -3.31
CA THR A 122 -13.73 21.49 -2.07
C THR A 122 -14.92 21.14 -1.19
N HIS A 123 -15.89 22.05 -1.04
CA HIS A 123 -17.12 21.76 -0.30
C HIS A 123 -17.85 20.56 -0.90
N PHE A 124 -18.01 20.52 -2.23
CA PHE A 124 -18.61 19.37 -2.92
C PHE A 124 -17.87 18.06 -2.62
N LEU A 125 -16.54 18.06 -2.77
CA LEU A 125 -15.69 16.91 -2.48
C LEU A 125 -15.87 16.43 -1.04
N HIS A 126 -15.73 17.33 -0.06
CA HIS A 126 -15.88 16.99 1.36
C HIS A 126 -17.27 16.48 1.70
N LYS A 127 -18.32 17.06 1.13
CA LYS A 127 -19.68 16.58 1.31
C LYS A 127 -19.84 15.15 0.79
N ARG A 128 -19.32 14.84 -0.40
CA ARG A 128 -19.39 13.49 -1.00
C ARG A 128 -18.59 12.46 -0.19
N LEU A 129 -17.35 12.79 0.18
CA LEU A 129 -16.51 11.91 0.98
C LEU A 129 -17.04 11.72 2.41
N GLY A 130 -17.65 12.75 3.00
CA GLY A 130 -18.30 12.67 4.31
C GLY A 130 -19.49 11.70 4.34
N LEU A 131 -20.27 11.62 3.25
CA LEU A 131 -21.35 10.64 3.13
C LEU A 131 -20.83 9.20 3.10
N ILE A 132 -19.71 8.97 2.42
CA ILE A 132 -19.03 7.66 2.44
C ILE A 132 -18.61 7.36 3.87
N GLN A 133 -17.87 8.26 4.54
CA GLN A 133 -17.42 8.04 5.92
C GLN A 133 -18.58 7.70 6.87
N GLN A 134 -19.68 8.46 6.82
CA GLN A 134 -20.85 8.25 7.69
C GLN A 134 -21.53 6.89 7.44
N GLN A 135 -21.62 6.46 6.19
CA GLN A 135 -22.19 5.17 5.83
C GLN A 135 -21.42 4.02 6.49
N TYR A 136 -20.09 4.11 6.55
CA TYR A 136 -19.25 3.05 7.13
C TYR A 136 -19.14 3.12 8.65
N SER A 137 -19.20 4.31 9.26
CA SER A 137 -19.25 4.43 10.73
C SER A 137 -20.57 3.90 11.34
N SER A 138 -21.63 3.73 10.54
CA SER A 138 -22.93 3.26 11.02
C SER A 138 -23.09 1.73 11.01
N ILE A 139 -22.14 1.00 10.41
CA ILE A 139 -22.20 -0.46 10.24
C ILE A 139 -21.40 -1.13 11.37
N ASN A 140 -21.98 -2.12 12.05
CA ASN A 140 -21.35 -2.84 13.18
C ASN A 140 -20.04 -3.59 12.81
N ILE A 141 -19.80 -3.84 11.52
CA ILE A 141 -18.58 -4.45 10.99
C ILE A 141 -18.09 -3.57 9.84
N VAL A 142 -16.99 -2.85 10.06
CA VAL A 142 -16.40 -1.98 9.04
C VAL A 142 -15.56 -2.84 8.08
N ASP A 143 -15.99 -2.96 6.82
CA ASP A 143 -15.13 -3.47 5.74
C ASP A 143 -14.22 -2.32 5.26
N TYR A 144 -13.01 -2.26 5.81
CA TYR A 144 -12.01 -1.22 5.49
C TYR A 144 -11.56 -1.28 4.02
N TYR A 145 -11.55 -2.48 3.42
CA TYR A 145 -11.28 -2.61 1.99
C TYR A 145 -12.37 -1.95 1.15
N GLU A 146 -13.64 -2.20 1.48
CA GLU A 146 -14.76 -1.62 0.71
C GLU A 146 -14.83 -0.10 0.90
N HIS A 147 -14.57 0.39 2.12
CA HIS A 147 -14.43 1.81 2.40
C HIS A 147 -13.32 2.43 1.54
N ALA A 148 -12.10 1.88 1.60
CA ALA A 148 -10.95 2.39 0.85
C ALA A 148 -11.22 2.39 -0.66
N SER A 149 -11.78 1.32 -1.21
CA SER A 149 -12.06 1.21 -2.64
C SER A 149 -13.06 2.28 -3.11
N LYS A 150 -14.18 2.46 -2.40
CA LYS A 150 -15.15 3.54 -2.73
C LYS A 150 -14.56 4.92 -2.54
N TYR A 151 -13.74 5.12 -1.50
CA TYR A 151 -13.10 6.39 -1.23
C TYR A 151 -12.10 6.78 -2.33
N ILE A 152 -11.32 5.81 -2.84
CA ILE A 152 -10.40 6.01 -3.97
C ILE A 152 -11.17 6.40 -5.23
N ASP A 153 -12.20 5.62 -5.59
CA ASP A 153 -12.95 5.85 -6.82
C ASP A 153 -13.65 7.21 -6.82
N GLU A 154 -14.33 7.55 -5.72
CA GLU A 154 -15.05 8.83 -5.60
C GLU A 154 -14.06 10.02 -5.59
N THR A 155 -12.95 9.92 -4.83
CA THR A 155 -11.92 10.97 -4.79
C THR A 155 -11.31 11.19 -6.17
N ARG A 156 -10.95 10.10 -6.86
CA ARG A 156 -10.37 10.17 -8.21
C ARG A 156 -11.32 10.84 -9.18
N ASN A 157 -12.58 10.40 -9.23
CA ASN A 157 -13.57 10.91 -10.17
C ASN A 157 -13.81 12.42 -9.93
N ILE A 158 -14.04 12.82 -8.68
CA ILE A 158 -14.30 14.23 -8.35
C ILE A 158 -13.07 15.10 -8.61
N LEU A 159 -11.87 14.67 -8.20
CA LEU A 159 -10.66 15.47 -8.46
C LEU A 159 -10.37 15.59 -9.95
N PHE A 160 -10.63 14.55 -10.74
CA PHE A 160 -10.46 14.59 -12.19
C PHE A 160 -11.35 15.64 -12.83
N ASP A 161 -12.62 15.69 -12.42
CA ASP A 161 -13.58 16.69 -12.89
C ASP A 161 -13.13 18.09 -12.49
N ILE A 162 -12.69 18.29 -11.23
CA ILE A 162 -12.23 19.59 -10.75
C ILE A 162 -10.99 20.05 -11.52
N VAL A 163 -10.02 19.17 -11.74
CA VAL A 163 -8.80 19.50 -12.51
C VAL A 163 -9.16 19.89 -13.94
N THR A 164 -10.05 19.12 -14.58
CA THR A 164 -10.50 19.36 -15.95
C THR A 164 -11.24 20.69 -16.05
N GLN A 165 -12.17 20.95 -15.11
CA GLN A 165 -12.92 22.20 -15.02
C GLN A 165 -12.00 23.40 -14.76
N TYR A 166 -11.06 23.28 -13.81
CA TYR A 166 -10.11 24.35 -13.49
C TYR A 166 -9.27 24.74 -14.69
N ARG A 167 -8.70 23.75 -15.40
CA ARG A 167 -7.87 23.98 -16.58
C ARG A 167 -8.65 24.63 -17.72
N ALA A 168 -9.90 24.23 -17.93
CA ALA A 168 -10.77 24.84 -18.94
C ALA A 168 -11.20 26.28 -18.59
N LEU A 169 -11.32 26.61 -17.31
CA LEU A 169 -11.77 27.91 -16.82
C LEU A 169 -10.65 28.96 -16.76
N PHE A 170 -9.45 28.53 -16.41
CA PHE A 170 -8.35 29.40 -16.00
C PHE A 170 -7.07 29.25 -16.86
N SER A 171 -7.15 28.52 -17.98
CA SER A 171 -6.14 28.40 -19.05
C SER A 171 -4.71 28.78 -18.64
N ASP A 172 -4.02 27.93 -17.88
CA ASP A 172 -2.60 28.16 -17.52
C ASP A 172 -1.62 27.95 -18.72
N ASP A 173 -2.14 27.60 -19.90
CA ASP A 173 -1.36 27.19 -21.09
C ASP A 173 -0.84 28.37 -21.94
N ASP A 174 -1.37 29.59 -21.77
CA ASP A 174 -0.82 30.82 -22.38
C ASP A 174 0.36 31.39 -21.57
N THR A 175 1.28 30.50 -21.23
CA THR A 175 2.40 30.72 -20.29
C THR A 175 3.43 31.72 -20.82
N THR A 176 3.55 31.89 -22.13
CA THR A 176 4.69 32.62 -22.75
C THR A 176 4.56 34.13 -22.68
N LEU A 177 3.35 34.71 -22.77
CA LEU A 177 3.15 36.16 -22.71
C LEU A 177 2.90 36.66 -21.28
N TYR A 178 2.22 35.88 -20.44
CA TYR A 178 1.90 36.26 -19.06
C TYR A 178 3.14 36.29 -18.15
N VAL A 179 4.08 35.36 -18.35
CA VAL A 179 5.34 35.29 -17.58
C VAL A 179 6.27 36.47 -17.86
N THR A 180 6.20 37.09 -19.05
CA THR A 180 7.06 38.22 -19.42
C THR A 180 6.65 39.53 -18.76
N PHE A 181 5.35 39.77 -18.56
CA PHE A 181 4.84 41.04 -18.03
C PHE A 181 4.38 40.96 -16.56
N ASN A 182 3.86 39.83 -16.08
CA ASN A 182 3.25 39.68 -14.74
C ASN A 182 3.70 38.39 -14.02
N ARG A 183 5.02 38.13 -14.01
CA ARG A 183 5.64 36.91 -13.45
C ARG A 183 5.19 36.58 -12.01
N ASN A 184 5.06 37.59 -11.14
CA ASN A 184 4.74 37.39 -9.73
C ASN A 184 3.27 37.00 -9.47
N GLU A 185 2.32 37.53 -10.26
CA GLU A 185 0.90 37.17 -10.14
C GLU A 185 0.64 35.79 -10.76
N PHE A 186 1.22 35.51 -11.92
CA PHE A 186 1.15 34.20 -12.56
C PHE A 186 1.68 33.07 -11.66
N ILE A 187 2.80 33.30 -10.97
CA ILE A 187 3.36 32.33 -10.01
C ILE A 187 2.41 32.09 -8.84
N LYS A 188 1.73 33.13 -8.33
CA LYS A 188 0.76 32.97 -7.23
C LYS A 188 -0.46 32.15 -7.67
N GLU A 189 -0.99 32.43 -8.86
CA GLU A 189 -2.17 31.77 -9.41
C GLU A 189 -1.93 30.29 -9.75
N THR A 190 -0.79 29.97 -10.37
CA THR A 190 -0.41 28.57 -10.68
C THR A 190 -0.03 27.77 -9.42
N ASN A 191 0.63 28.41 -8.45
CA ASN A 191 0.93 27.76 -7.18
C ASN A 191 -0.31 27.52 -6.32
N LEU A 192 -1.35 28.36 -6.44
CA LEU A 192 -2.61 28.17 -5.72
C LEU A 192 -3.24 26.81 -6.04
N PHE A 193 -3.41 26.50 -7.34
CA PHE A 193 -3.99 25.23 -7.76
C PHE A 193 -3.13 24.04 -7.35
N ARG A 194 -1.80 24.14 -7.51
CA ARG A 194 -0.85 23.10 -7.10
C ARG A 194 -0.90 22.84 -5.60
N SER A 195 -0.87 23.89 -4.79
CA SER A 195 -0.94 23.81 -3.34
C SER A 195 -2.27 23.20 -2.89
N TRP A 196 -3.38 23.64 -3.49
CA TRP A 196 -4.71 23.08 -3.27
C TRP A 196 -4.73 21.58 -3.54
N LEU A 197 -4.26 21.14 -4.72
CA LEU A 197 -4.29 19.74 -5.12
C LEU A 197 -3.40 18.87 -4.23
N ILE A 198 -2.19 19.32 -3.91
CA ILE A 198 -1.29 18.64 -2.96
C ILE A 198 -1.99 18.46 -1.61
N HIS A 199 -2.67 19.49 -1.12
CA HIS A 199 -3.40 19.41 0.13
C HIS A 199 -4.56 18.40 0.06
N ARG A 200 -5.33 18.35 -1.04
CA ARG A 200 -6.38 17.34 -1.23
C ARG A 200 -5.82 15.91 -1.26
N LEU A 201 -4.72 15.70 -1.98
CA LEU A 201 -4.03 14.41 -2.03
C LEU A 201 -3.48 14.01 -0.66
N SER A 202 -2.99 14.96 0.14
CA SER A 202 -2.52 14.68 1.49
C SER A 202 -3.63 14.20 2.43
N GLU A 203 -4.86 14.71 2.29
CA GLU A 203 -6.02 14.21 3.06
C GLU A 203 -6.41 12.81 2.60
N PHE A 204 -6.47 12.59 1.29
CA PHE A 204 -6.74 11.27 0.71
C PHE A 204 -5.74 10.21 1.22
N LEU A 205 -4.45 10.52 1.20
CA LEU A 205 -3.40 9.61 1.66
C LEU A 205 -3.54 9.26 3.14
N LYS A 206 -3.96 10.20 3.99
CA LYS A 206 -4.20 9.93 5.42
C LYS A 206 -5.34 8.95 5.64
N VAL A 207 -6.47 9.12 4.94
CA VAL A 207 -7.60 8.19 5.05
C VAL A 207 -7.21 6.81 4.56
N LEU A 208 -6.57 6.74 3.38
CA LEU A 208 -6.09 5.48 2.83
C LEU A 208 -5.11 4.77 3.77
N GLN A 209 -4.20 5.49 4.41
CA GLN A 209 -3.27 4.92 5.38
C GLN A 209 -4.01 4.27 6.56
N VAL A 210 -5.03 4.93 7.11
CA VAL A 210 -5.83 4.39 8.22
C VAL A 210 -6.57 3.12 7.80
N ASP A 211 -7.25 3.13 6.66
CA ASP A 211 -7.97 1.96 6.16
C ASP A 211 -7.03 0.76 5.95
N LEU A 212 -5.88 1.01 5.32
CA LEU A 212 -4.85 -0.01 5.07
C LEU A 212 -4.26 -0.62 6.35
N GLN A 213 -4.17 0.15 7.44
CA GLN A 213 -3.67 -0.36 8.73
C GLN A 213 -4.65 -1.33 9.39
N HIS A 214 -5.95 -1.22 9.08
CA HIS A 214 -6.99 -2.05 9.66
C HIS A 214 -7.44 -3.22 8.76
N CYS A 215 -7.06 -3.21 7.47
CA CYS A 215 -7.25 -4.35 6.57
C CYS A 215 -6.52 -5.60 7.10
N SER A 216 -7.27 -6.63 7.50
CA SER A 216 -6.75 -7.91 8.01
C SER A 216 -7.53 -9.11 7.48
N GLY A 217 -6.93 -10.31 7.54
CA GLY A 217 -7.59 -11.56 7.17
C GLY A 217 -8.04 -11.59 5.71
N SER A 218 -9.30 -11.95 5.44
CA SER A 218 -9.84 -12.06 4.07
C SER A 218 -9.84 -10.73 3.29
N GLN A 219 -9.82 -9.58 3.96
CA GLN A 219 -9.74 -8.28 3.30
C GLN A 219 -8.36 -8.06 2.65
N TYR A 220 -7.31 -8.60 3.27
CA TYR A 220 -5.94 -8.49 2.79
C TYR A 220 -5.74 -9.18 1.44
N GLN A 221 -6.42 -10.30 1.18
CA GLN A 221 -6.35 -11.02 -0.10
C GLN A 221 -6.83 -10.17 -1.30
N ARG A 222 -7.60 -9.11 -1.04
CA ARG A 222 -8.08 -8.16 -2.07
C ARG A 222 -7.16 -6.94 -2.22
N LEU A 223 -6.06 -6.86 -1.47
CA LEU A 223 -5.18 -5.68 -1.43
C LEU A 223 -4.55 -5.36 -2.79
N GLU A 224 -4.27 -6.38 -3.63
CA GLU A 224 -3.75 -6.20 -4.99
C GLU A 224 -4.68 -5.34 -5.86
N SER A 225 -5.99 -5.57 -5.77
CA SER A 225 -7.00 -4.77 -6.48
C SER A 225 -6.94 -3.31 -6.05
N LEU A 226 -6.83 -3.07 -4.74
CA LEU A 226 -6.72 -1.73 -4.18
C LEU A 226 -5.41 -1.05 -4.65
N LEU A 227 -4.30 -1.78 -4.64
CA LEU A 227 -3.01 -1.28 -5.15
C LEU A 227 -3.13 -0.87 -6.62
N GLY A 228 -3.78 -1.69 -7.45
CA GLY A 228 -4.06 -1.37 -8.86
C GLY A 228 -4.88 -0.09 -9.03
N GLN A 229 -5.93 0.09 -8.22
CA GLN A 229 -6.77 1.29 -8.24
C GLN A 229 -5.97 2.56 -7.91
N VAL A 230 -5.15 2.53 -6.85
CA VAL A 230 -4.35 3.70 -6.44
C VAL A 230 -3.21 3.97 -7.44
N MET A 231 -2.60 2.93 -7.99
CA MET A 231 -1.60 3.05 -9.07
C MET A 231 -2.18 3.71 -10.31
N TYR A 232 -3.38 3.28 -10.73
CA TYR A 232 -4.10 3.91 -11.83
C TYR A 232 -4.43 5.37 -11.51
N PHE A 233 -4.93 5.65 -10.30
CA PHE A 233 -5.25 7.02 -9.88
C PHE A 233 -4.00 7.92 -9.95
N GLY A 234 -2.88 7.51 -9.36
CA GLY A 234 -1.62 8.26 -9.43
C GLY A 234 -1.11 8.44 -10.87
N ALA A 235 -1.16 7.39 -11.69
CA ALA A 235 -0.79 7.46 -13.10
C ALA A 235 -1.68 8.44 -13.89
N SER A 236 -2.99 8.46 -13.63
CA SER A 236 -3.92 9.37 -14.31
C SER A 236 -3.65 10.85 -14.00
N PHE A 237 -3.05 11.16 -12.84
CA PHE A 237 -2.67 12.52 -12.45
C PHE A 237 -1.24 12.91 -12.84
N SER A 238 -0.39 11.94 -13.20
CA SER A 238 0.98 12.21 -13.68
C SER A 238 1.01 13.11 -14.92
N ARG A 239 0.01 13.02 -15.79
CA ARG A 239 -0.16 13.90 -16.98
C ARG A 239 -0.39 15.37 -16.63
N TYR A 240 -0.86 15.64 -15.40
CA TYR A 240 -1.02 16.99 -14.87
C TYR A 240 0.20 17.46 -14.06
N GLY A 241 1.26 16.65 -14.01
CA GLY A 241 2.48 16.91 -13.24
C GLY A 241 2.40 16.47 -11.77
N PHE A 242 1.38 15.68 -11.39
CA PHE A 242 1.18 15.22 -10.02
C PHE A 242 1.22 13.69 -9.96
N ASP A 243 2.42 13.14 -9.74
CA ASP A 243 2.59 11.71 -9.49
C ASP A 243 2.83 11.46 -8.00
N PHE A 244 1.83 10.87 -7.34
CA PHE A 244 1.88 10.53 -5.92
C PHE A 244 2.07 9.02 -5.68
N ARG A 245 2.38 8.23 -6.73
CA ARG A 245 2.63 6.78 -6.60
C ARG A 245 3.70 6.40 -5.58
N PRO A 246 4.83 7.12 -5.51
CA PRO A 246 5.85 6.84 -4.50
C PRO A 246 5.39 7.03 -3.05
N LEU A 247 4.32 7.81 -2.81
CA LEU A 247 3.89 8.12 -1.45
C LEU A 247 3.09 6.98 -0.81
N PHE A 248 2.23 6.30 -1.57
CA PHE A 248 1.41 5.23 -0.99
C PHE A 248 2.09 3.87 -0.98
N ILE A 249 3.13 3.62 -1.79
CA ILE A 249 3.84 2.32 -1.80
C ILE A 249 4.35 1.95 -0.40
N GLN A 250 4.74 2.95 0.38
CA GLN A 250 5.16 2.77 1.77
C GLN A 250 4.03 2.21 2.64
N PHE A 251 2.80 2.68 2.47
CA PHE A 251 1.65 2.23 3.27
C PHE A 251 1.32 0.76 2.98
N PHE A 252 1.26 0.39 1.70
CA PHE A 252 1.03 -1.00 1.30
C PHE A 252 2.17 -1.92 1.76
N SER A 253 3.42 -1.47 1.69
CA SER A 253 4.58 -2.21 2.20
C SER A 253 4.46 -2.46 3.71
N GLN A 254 4.06 -1.45 4.48
CA GLN A 254 3.89 -1.55 5.94
C GLN A 254 2.74 -2.49 6.32
N THR A 255 1.60 -2.41 5.64
CA THR A 255 0.48 -3.34 5.86
C THR A 255 0.89 -4.77 5.55
N THR A 256 1.59 -4.98 4.43
CA THR A 256 2.08 -6.29 4.00
C THR A 256 3.09 -6.89 4.99
N LEU A 257 4.04 -6.08 5.47
CA LEU A 257 5.01 -6.51 6.47
C LEU A 257 4.36 -6.84 7.82
N THR A 258 3.36 -6.06 8.23
CA THR A 258 2.60 -6.31 9.46
C THR A 258 1.84 -7.63 9.36
N ASN A 259 1.13 -7.87 8.24
CA ASN A 259 0.41 -9.12 8.01
C ASN A 259 1.38 -10.32 8.02
N PHE A 260 2.48 -10.22 7.27
CA PHE A 260 3.51 -11.26 7.23
C PHE A 260 4.07 -11.58 8.62
N ARG A 261 4.40 -10.55 9.42
CA ARG A 261 4.86 -10.73 10.80
C ARG A 261 3.82 -11.44 11.68
N ASN A 262 2.55 -11.08 11.55
CA ASN A 262 1.47 -11.72 12.31
C ASN A 262 1.30 -13.19 11.90
N SER A 263 1.36 -13.50 10.60
CA SER A 263 1.33 -14.88 10.10
C SER A 263 2.50 -15.72 10.63
N LEU A 264 3.70 -15.16 10.72
CA LEU A 264 4.86 -15.85 11.30
C LEU A 264 4.69 -16.10 12.81
N HIS A 265 4.16 -15.13 13.55
CA HIS A 265 3.88 -15.30 14.98
C HIS A 265 2.84 -16.41 15.22
N GLU A 266 1.78 -16.43 14.42
CA GLU A 266 0.77 -17.48 14.48
C GLU A 266 1.36 -18.85 14.11
N ALA A 267 2.18 -18.92 13.06
CA ALA A 267 2.88 -20.15 12.67
C ALA A 267 3.76 -20.69 13.80
N ASN A 268 4.51 -19.83 14.48
CA ASN A 268 5.35 -20.19 15.62
C ASN A 268 4.51 -20.77 16.77
N HIS A 269 3.40 -20.12 17.11
CA HIS A 269 2.52 -20.55 18.19
C HIS A 269 1.85 -21.89 17.89
N ILE A 270 1.34 -22.08 16.66
CA ILE A 270 0.77 -23.36 16.21
C ILE A 270 1.83 -24.47 16.26
N PHE A 271 3.07 -24.19 15.83
CA PHE A 271 4.15 -25.17 15.88
C PHE A 271 4.46 -25.61 17.31
N GLU A 272 4.57 -24.65 18.25
CA GLU A 272 4.84 -24.95 19.66
C GLU A 272 3.75 -25.84 20.27
N GLN A 273 2.48 -25.52 20.01
CA GLN A 273 1.34 -26.32 20.46
C GLN A 273 1.36 -27.74 19.88
N LEU A 274 1.60 -27.86 18.57
CA LEU A 274 1.65 -29.16 17.91
C LEU A 274 2.81 -30.01 18.42
N LEU A 275 4.00 -29.42 18.61
CA LEU A 275 5.18 -30.14 19.11
C LEU A 275 4.92 -30.70 20.51
N ASN A 276 4.31 -29.94 21.41
CA ASN A 276 4.00 -30.40 22.78
C ASN A 276 3.00 -31.57 22.81
N SER A 277 2.20 -31.74 21.76
CA SER A 277 1.25 -32.85 21.62
C SER A 277 1.75 -34.00 20.74
N PHE A 278 2.90 -33.82 20.09
CA PHE A 278 3.43 -34.75 19.10
C PHE A 278 4.22 -35.87 19.77
N THR A 279 3.92 -37.11 19.41
CA THR A 279 4.67 -38.29 19.87
C THR A 279 5.57 -38.82 18.74
N PHE A 280 6.83 -39.07 19.06
CA PHE A 280 7.81 -39.55 18.07
C PHE A 280 7.71 -41.05 17.77
N ASP A 281 6.77 -41.76 18.41
CA ASP A 281 6.50 -43.20 18.22
C ASP A 281 5.77 -43.53 16.90
N GLN A 282 5.01 -42.59 16.33
CA GLN A 282 4.16 -42.83 15.15
C GLN A 282 4.91 -42.63 13.83
N TYR A 283 6.07 -43.27 13.67
CA TYR A 283 6.79 -43.23 12.40
C TYR A 283 6.05 -44.05 11.33
N VAL A 284 5.15 -43.39 10.59
CA VAL A 284 4.59 -43.94 9.37
C VAL A 284 5.66 -43.79 8.30
N GLN A 285 6.40 -44.88 8.02
CA GLN A 285 7.11 -45.00 6.75
C GLN A 285 6.07 -45.03 5.63
N LEU A 286 5.73 -43.86 5.09
CA LEU A 286 5.29 -43.80 3.70
C LEU A 286 6.47 -44.33 2.89
N THR A 287 6.41 -45.61 2.52
CA THR A 287 7.33 -46.22 1.58
C THR A 287 7.28 -45.35 0.33
N THR A 288 8.36 -44.60 0.11
CA THR A 288 8.60 -43.92 -1.15
C THR A 288 8.78 -45.01 -2.19
N SER A 289 7.68 -45.47 -2.78
CA SER A 289 7.76 -46.08 -4.10
C SER A 289 8.41 -45.04 -5.00
N ASP A 290 9.50 -45.46 -5.64
CA ASP A 290 10.33 -44.67 -6.54
C ASP A 290 9.53 -43.59 -7.28
N SER A 291 9.82 -42.35 -6.93
CA SER A 291 9.50 -41.22 -7.79
C SER A 291 10.77 -40.39 -7.89
N SER A 292 11.67 -40.87 -8.74
CA SER A 292 12.63 -40.07 -9.50
C SER A 292 11.96 -39.03 -10.43
N ALA A 293 10.75 -38.58 -10.08
CA ALA A 293 10.13 -37.41 -10.66
C ALA A 293 10.70 -36.22 -9.89
N THR A 294 11.64 -35.50 -10.50
CA THR A 294 11.86 -34.10 -10.18
C THR A 294 10.49 -33.44 -9.99
N PRO A 295 10.23 -32.75 -8.85
CA PRO A 295 8.94 -32.15 -8.63
C PRO A 295 8.63 -31.25 -9.83
N LEU A 296 7.47 -31.50 -10.49
CA LEU A 296 7.00 -30.72 -11.64
C LEU A 296 6.94 -29.21 -11.33
N ASN A 297 6.88 -28.86 -10.04
CA ASN A 297 6.99 -27.51 -9.54
C ASN A 297 8.00 -27.45 -8.37
N PRO A 298 9.11 -26.69 -8.47
CA PRO A 298 10.09 -26.56 -7.39
C PRO A 298 9.54 -25.90 -6.12
N PHE A 299 8.33 -25.32 -6.19
CA PHE A 299 7.62 -24.70 -5.07
C PHE A 299 6.58 -25.61 -4.40
N SER A 300 6.55 -26.89 -4.76
CA SER A 300 5.76 -27.88 -4.03
C SER A 300 6.46 -28.26 -2.72
N PRO A 301 5.73 -28.32 -1.58
CA PRO A 301 6.30 -28.73 -0.30
C PRO A 301 6.94 -30.12 -0.38
N PRO A 302 8.11 -30.34 0.24
CA PRO A 302 8.74 -31.66 0.28
C PRO A 302 7.85 -32.69 0.99
N MET A 303 7.54 -33.81 0.33
CA MET A 303 6.62 -34.84 0.85
C MET A 303 7.06 -35.46 2.17
N ILE A 304 8.36 -35.51 2.44
CA ILE A 304 8.91 -36.01 3.71
C ILE A 304 8.45 -35.23 4.94
N LEU A 305 8.01 -33.96 4.76
CA LEU A 305 7.46 -33.16 5.86
C LEU A 305 6.15 -33.76 6.40
N VAL A 306 5.40 -34.52 5.60
CA VAL A 306 4.14 -35.16 6.01
C VAL A 306 4.34 -36.12 7.18
N ASN A 307 5.52 -36.74 7.28
CA ASN A 307 5.88 -37.62 8.41
C ASN A 307 6.03 -36.86 9.74
N TYR A 308 6.08 -35.52 9.68
CA TYR A 308 6.32 -34.65 10.81
C TYR A 308 5.28 -33.51 10.83
N THR A 309 4.08 -33.83 11.36
CA THR A 309 2.93 -32.91 11.38
C THR A 309 3.25 -31.49 11.83
N PRO A 310 4.00 -31.24 12.93
CA PRO A 310 4.34 -29.87 13.35
C PRO A 310 5.06 -29.08 12.25
N LEU A 311 6.03 -29.72 11.57
CA LEU A 311 6.82 -29.08 10.52
C LEU A 311 6.03 -28.91 9.21
N ALA A 312 5.18 -29.88 8.85
CA ALA A 312 4.28 -29.77 7.71
C ALA A 312 3.29 -28.60 7.85
N VAL A 313 2.65 -28.48 9.02
CA VAL A 313 1.69 -27.39 9.28
C VAL A 313 2.40 -26.05 9.26
N TYR A 314 3.55 -25.92 9.93
CA TYR A 314 4.36 -24.71 9.90
C TYR A 314 4.77 -24.31 8.47
N CYS A 315 5.22 -25.28 7.66
CA CYS A 315 5.51 -25.06 6.23
C CYS A 315 4.33 -24.47 5.47
N ASN A 316 3.13 -25.04 5.64
CA ASN A 316 1.93 -24.59 4.94
C ASN A 316 1.51 -23.16 5.35
N VAL A 317 1.67 -22.81 6.62
CA VAL A 317 1.41 -21.43 7.10
C VAL A 317 2.41 -20.46 6.49
N LEU A 318 3.71 -20.81 6.45
CA LEU A 318 4.73 -19.97 5.78
C LEU A 318 4.43 -19.78 4.29
N LEU A 319 4.05 -20.83 3.58
CA LEU A 319 3.70 -20.75 2.15
C LEU A 319 2.46 -19.88 1.91
N THR A 320 1.48 -19.95 2.81
CA THR A 320 0.31 -19.06 2.78
C THR A 320 0.75 -17.60 2.97
N ALA A 321 1.63 -17.35 3.95
CA ALA A 321 2.18 -16.01 4.20
C ALA A 321 3.01 -15.48 3.01
N PHE A 322 3.75 -16.34 2.29
CA PHE A 322 4.46 -15.97 1.07
C PHE A 322 3.53 -15.66 -0.10
N ASN A 323 2.43 -16.41 -0.26
CA ASN A 323 1.42 -16.14 -1.28
C ASN A 323 0.74 -14.79 -1.01
N ASP A 324 0.42 -14.51 0.24
CA ASP A 324 -0.14 -13.23 0.69
C ASP A 324 0.86 -12.06 0.48
N LEU A 325 2.13 -12.27 0.81
CA LEU A 325 3.20 -11.30 0.59
C LEU A 325 3.36 -10.94 -0.90
N ARG A 326 3.23 -11.93 -1.78
CA ARG A 326 3.39 -11.77 -3.24
C ARG A 326 2.43 -10.73 -3.84
N LEU A 327 1.23 -10.57 -3.28
CA LEU A 327 0.22 -9.61 -3.73
C LEU A 327 0.73 -8.16 -3.71
N CYS A 328 1.64 -7.84 -2.78
CA CYS A 328 2.27 -6.54 -2.67
C CYS A 328 3.70 -6.69 -2.12
N CYS A 329 4.62 -7.16 -2.96
CA CYS A 329 6.01 -7.41 -2.59
C CYS A 329 7.00 -6.43 -3.27
N PRO A 330 7.14 -5.18 -2.80
CA PRO A 330 8.20 -4.30 -3.28
C PRO A 330 9.59 -4.85 -2.97
N LEU A 331 10.52 -4.80 -3.92
CA LEU A 331 11.88 -5.34 -3.73
C LEU A 331 12.62 -4.72 -2.53
N SER A 332 12.27 -3.50 -2.15
CA SER A 332 12.87 -2.79 -1.01
C SER A 332 12.64 -3.47 0.35
N ILE A 333 11.64 -4.36 0.48
CA ILE A 333 11.34 -5.03 1.76
C ILE A 333 12.13 -6.31 1.99
N VAL A 334 12.95 -6.75 1.03
CA VAL A 334 13.68 -8.04 1.06
C VAL A 334 14.46 -8.26 2.35
N ILE A 335 15.14 -7.23 2.84
CA ILE A 335 15.97 -7.30 4.06
C ILE A 335 15.08 -7.55 5.29
N ILE A 336 13.95 -6.85 5.37
CA ILE A 336 13.01 -6.95 6.50
C ILE A 336 12.33 -8.32 6.50
N VAL A 337 11.88 -8.80 5.33
CA VAL A 337 11.26 -10.12 5.19
C VAL A 337 12.23 -11.23 5.56
N ARG A 338 13.48 -11.16 5.06
CA ARG A 338 14.55 -12.10 5.44
C ARG A 338 14.76 -12.12 6.96
N GLN A 339 14.84 -10.94 7.59
CA GLN A 339 15.06 -10.84 9.03
C GLN A 339 13.90 -11.44 9.82
N LEU A 340 12.65 -11.07 9.49
CA LEU A 340 11.46 -11.62 10.15
C LEU A 340 11.39 -13.14 10.06
N LEU A 341 11.72 -13.71 8.89
CA LEU A 341 11.74 -15.15 8.72
C LEU A 341 12.89 -15.81 9.48
N THR A 342 14.08 -15.20 9.49
CA THR A 342 15.22 -15.67 10.27
C THR A 342 14.86 -15.72 11.75
N ASP A 343 14.24 -14.66 12.28
CA ASP A 343 13.77 -14.59 13.67
C ASP A 343 12.75 -15.70 13.99
N SER A 344 11.81 -15.97 13.07
CA SER A 344 10.85 -17.07 13.20
C SER A 344 11.54 -18.45 13.21
N LEU A 345 12.49 -18.71 12.32
CA LEU A 345 13.26 -19.97 12.30
C LEU A 345 14.14 -20.15 13.54
N VAL A 346 14.78 -19.08 14.01
CA VAL A 346 15.54 -19.06 15.28
C VAL A 346 14.61 -19.37 16.46
N HIS A 347 13.38 -18.88 16.44
CA HIS A 347 12.38 -19.20 17.46
C HIS A 347 11.99 -20.70 17.44
N ILE A 348 11.70 -21.27 16.26
CA ILE A 348 11.44 -22.72 16.10
C ILE A 348 12.64 -23.56 16.59
N ARG A 349 13.85 -23.16 16.22
CA ARG A 349 15.09 -23.78 16.71
C ARG A 349 15.19 -23.77 18.24
N ASN A 350 14.84 -22.66 18.88
CA ASN A 350 14.85 -22.55 20.34
C ASN A 350 13.80 -23.46 20.97
N ILE A 351 12.60 -23.55 20.41
CA ILE A 351 11.56 -24.49 20.85
C ILE A 351 12.08 -25.93 20.79
N LEU A 352 12.66 -26.35 19.66
CA LEU A 352 13.22 -27.69 19.49
C LEU A 352 14.38 -27.98 20.46
N THR A 353 15.26 -27.00 20.68
CA THR A 353 16.37 -27.12 21.62
C THR A 353 15.88 -27.25 23.06
N ASN A 354 14.83 -26.51 23.42
CA ASN A 354 14.23 -26.58 24.75
C ASN A 354 13.50 -27.91 24.96
N TYR A 355 12.75 -28.38 23.97
CA TYR A 355 12.10 -29.69 23.98
C TYR A 355 13.11 -30.81 24.20
N TYR A 356 14.24 -30.80 23.47
CA TYR A 356 15.31 -31.78 23.70
C TYR A 356 15.86 -31.70 25.13
N LYS A 357 16.08 -30.50 25.67
CA LYS A 357 16.62 -30.33 27.03
C LYS A 357 15.66 -30.83 28.11
N SER A 358 14.36 -30.62 27.95
CA SER A 358 13.34 -31.07 28.91
C SER A 358 13.12 -32.58 28.85
N GLU A 359 13.09 -33.16 27.65
CA GLU A 359 12.69 -34.57 27.47
C GLU A 359 13.87 -35.54 27.29
N LYS A 360 15.12 -35.06 27.33
CA LYS A 360 16.33 -35.90 27.13
C LYS A 360 16.37 -37.17 27.99
N VAL A 361 15.81 -37.11 29.20
CA VAL A 361 15.86 -38.21 30.19
C VAL A 361 14.65 -39.13 30.05
N THR A 362 13.54 -38.65 29.49
CA THR A 362 12.27 -39.37 29.37
C THR A 362 12.09 -40.06 28.02
N LEU A 363 12.76 -39.57 26.96
CA LEU A 363 12.67 -40.15 25.63
C LEU A 363 13.23 -41.58 25.58
N THR A 364 12.49 -42.47 24.94
CA THR A 364 12.99 -43.80 24.58
C THR A 364 14.08 -43.70 23.50
N VAL A 365 14.81 -44.80 23.29
CA VAL A 365 15.86 -44.87 22.25
C VAL A 365 15.27 -44.60 20.86
N ILE A 366 14.08 -45.13 20.57
CA ILE A 366 13.39 -44.99 19.28
C ILE A 366 12.92 -43.54 19.07
N GLU A 367 12.27 -42.94 20.06
CA GLU A 367 11.83 -41.53 19.99
C GLU A 367 13.02 -40.58 19.84
N SER A 368 14.14 -40.86 20.52
CA SER A 368 15.38 -40.09 20.38
C SER A 368 15.93 -40.15 18.95
N GLU A 369 15.90 -41.33 18.29
CA GLU A 369 16.31 -41.46 16.89
C GLU A 369 15.39 -40.68 15.94
N HIS A 370 14.08 -40.81 16.11
CA HIS A 370 13.10 -40.08 15.31
C HIS A 370 13.17 -38.57 15.51
N PHE A 371 13.47 -38.11 16.73
CA PHE A 371 13.72 -36.70 17.01
C PHE A 371 14.98 -36.20 16.30
N ILE A 372 16.07 -36.97 16.29
CA ILE A 372 17.27 -36.61 15.51
C ILE A 372 16.96 -36.55 14.00
N ASP A 373 16.15 -37.47 13.48
CA ASP A 373 15.73 -37.42 12.08
C ASP A 373 14.83 -36.22 11.78
N PHE A 374 13.92 -35.85 12.69
CA PHE A 374 13.17 -34.59 12.61
C PHE A 374 14.12 -33.39 12.49
N LEU A 375 15.15 -33.31 13.35
CA LEU A 375 16.13 -32.23 13.31
C LEU A 375 16.94 -32.22 11.99
N ARG A 376 17.27 -33.40 11.45
CA ARG A 376 17.92 -33.51 10.13
C ARG A 376 17.02 -33.01 9.01
N VAL A 377 15.73 -33.34 9.03
CA VAL A 377 14.75 -32.86 8.03
C VAL A 377 14.56 -31.35 8.14
N PHE A 378 14.48 -30.81 9.36
CA PHE A 378 14.44 -29.36 9.60
C PHE A 378 15.65 -28.65 8.96
N ILE A 379 16.86 -29.18 9.18
CA ILE A 379 18.10 -28.56 8.69
C ILE A 379 18.32 -28.75 7.19
N LYS A 380 18.23 -30.00 6.70
CA LYS A 380 18.68 -30.36 5.35
C LYS A 380 17.62 -30.20 4.27
N ILE A 381 16.35 -30.14 4.66
CA ILE A 381 15.23 -30.14 3.71
C ILE A 381 14.41 -28.87 3.87
N PHE A 382 13.93 -28.60 5.09
CA PHE A 382 13.01 -27.49 5.33
C PHE A 382 13.66 -26.11 5.16
N ILE A 383 14.79 -25.82 5.84
CA ILE A 383 15.47 -24.52 5.72
C ILE A 383 15.87 -24.21 4.26
N PRO A 384 16.52 -25.12 3.50
CA PRO A 384 16.85 -24.87 2.10
C PRO A 384 15.63 -24.66 1.20
N TYR A 385 14.54 -25.39 1.44
CA TYR A 385 13.28 -25.19 0.72
C TYR A 385 12.72 -23.78 0.94
N ILE A 386 12.65 -23.35 2.20
CA ILE A 386 12.18 -22.00 2.54
C ILE A 386 13.10 -20.91 1.98
N ASN A 387 14.41 -21.12 1.97
CA ASN A 387 15.36 -20.22 1.32
C ASN A 387 15.08 -20.09 -0.19
N THR A 388 14.75 -21.20 -0.86
CA THR A 388 14.36 -21.22 -2.28
C THR A 388 13.07 -20.42 -2.52
N CYS A 389 12.11 -20.49 -1.60
CA CYS A 389 10.89 -19.68 -1.66
C CYS A 389 11.17 -18.17 -1.56
N ILE A 390 12.07 -17.73 -0.66
CA ILE A 390 12.46 -16.31 -0.60
C ILE A 390 13.12 -15.88 -1.91
N GLN A 391 14.06 -16.68 -2.44
CA GLN A 391 14.75 -16.35 -3.69
C GLN A 391 13.79 -16.25 -4.88
N ALA A 392 12.69 -16.99 -4.87
CA ALA A 392 11.64 -16.87 -5.87
C ALA A 392 10.78 -15.60 -5.69
N LEU A 393 10.55 -15.15 -4.45
CA LEU A 393 9.88 -13.88 -4.17
C LEU A 393 10.75 -12.67 -4.51
N PHE A 394 12.07 -12.79 -4.33
CA PHE A 394 13.05 -11.73 -4.59
C PHE A 394 14.16 -12.26 -5.50
N PRO A 395 13.94 -12.37 -6.83
CA PRO A 395 14.92 -12.94 -7.74
C PRO A 395 16.20 -12.09 -7.83
N ASP A 396 17.36 -12.75 -7.84
CA ASP A 396 18.68 -12.09 -7.92
C ASP A 396 18.78 -11.17 -9.15
N THR A 397 18.19 -11.58 -10.27
CA THR A 397 18.16 -10.80 -11.52
C THR A 397 17.44 -9.48 -11.35
N GLN A 398 16.33 -9.45 -10.60
CA GLN A 398 15.56 -8.24 -10.35
C GLN A 398 16.30 -7.34 -9.36
N LEU A 399 16.82 -7.90 -8.26
CA LEU A 399 17.60 -7.16 -7.27
C LEU A 399 18.86 -6.51 -7.90
N ALA A 400 19.62 -7.28 -8.67
CA ALA A 400 20.81 -6.79 -9.37
C ALA A 400 20.48 -5.64 -10.33
N ARG A 401 19.38 -5.77 -11.08
CA ARG A 401 18.91 -4.74 -12.03
C ARG A 401 18.55 -3.44 -11.32
N GLU A 402 17.74 -3.49 -10.26
CA GLU A 402 17.30 -2.27 -9.57
C GLU A 402 18.42 -1.59 -8.77
N LEU A 403 19.39 -2.37 -8.26
CA LEU A 403 20.55 -1.85 -7.54
C LEU A 403 21.70 -1.40 -8.45
N GLY A 404 21.67 -1.76 -9.74
CA GLY A 404 22.74 -1.47 -10.69
C GLY A 404 24.04 -2.24 -10.42
N VAL A 405 23.95 -3.45 -9.86
CA VAL A 405 25.10 -4.31 -9.51
C VAL A 405 25.09 -5.63 -10.30
N SER A 406 26.18 -6.40 -10.24
CA SER A 406 26.21 -7.73 -10.89
C SER A 406 25.40 -8.77 -10.11
N ILE A 407 24.91 -9.80 -10.80
CA ILE A 407 24.20 -10.92 -10.15
C ILE A 407 25.11 -11.62 -9.12
N LEU A 408 26.41 -11.72 -9.42
CA LEU A 408 27.41 -12.31 -8.52
C LEU A 408 27.54 -11.54 -7.20
N ASP A 409 27.42 -10.21 -7.23
CA ASP A 409 27.43 -9.38 -6.02
C ASP A 409 26.20 -9.63 -5.13
N ILE A 410 25.08 -10.03 -5.73
CA ILE A 410 23.88 -10.45 -4.99
C ILE A 410 24.06 -11.85 -4.41
N THR A 411 24.44 -12.81 -5.24
CA THR A 411 24.49 -14.24 -4.86
C THR A 411 25.61 -14.57 -3.88
N GLU A 412 26.79 -13.98 -4.05
CA GLU A 412 27.99 -14.37 -3.30
C GLU A 412 28.33 -13.40 -2.17
N LYS A 413 28.18 -12.08 -2.40
CA LYS A 413 28.63 -11.06 -1.43
C LYS A 413 27.52 -10.63 -0.48
N SER A 414 26.43 -10.07 -1.01
CA SER A 414 25.42 -9.40 -0.20
C SER A 414 24.37 -10.34 0.36
N LYS A 415 24.04 -11.43 -0.36
CA LYS A 415 23.10 -12.49 0.07
C LYS A 415 21.78 -11.91 0.61
N LEU A 416 21.28 -10.87 -0.05
CA LEU A 416 20.15 -10.04 0.44
C LEU A 416 18.86 -10.84 0.63
N ASN A 417 18.63 -11.81 -0.24
CA ASN A 417 17.45 -12.70 -0.29
C ASN A 417 17.74 -14.12 0.23
N GLN A 418 18.89 -14.32 0.90
CA GLN A 418 19.26 -15.63 1.47
C GLN A 418 19.21 -15.57 2.99
N ILE A 419 18.66 -16.61 3.61
CA ILE A 419 18.63 -16.77 5.07
C ILE A 419 20.05 -17.07 5.55
N ASP A 420 20.45 -16.52 6.70
CA ASP A 420 21.68 -16.95 7.37
C ASP A 420 21.47 -18.34 8.00
N ILE A 421 21.74 -19.36 7.19
CA ILE A 421 21.50 -20.76 7.53
C ILE A 421 22.35 -21.16 8.75
N ASP A 422 23.59 -20.68 8.85
CA ASP A 422 24.48 -21.08 9.95
C ASP A 422 24.02 -20.54 11.30
N GLN A 423 23.50 -19.30 11.33
CA GLN A 423 22.89 -18.70 12.53
C GLN A 423 21.73 -19.56 13.07
N VAL A 424 20.95 -20.18 12.19
CA VAL A 424 19.81 -21.03 12.58
C VAL A 424 20.27 -22.42 13.02
N ILE A 425 21.33 -22.98 12.42
CA ILE A 425 21.64 -24.40 12.63
C ILE A 425 22.57 -24.67 13.82
N GLU A 426 23.50 -23.78 14.18
CA GLU A 426 24.60 -24.07 15.13
C GLU A 426 24.17 -24.84 16.40
N PRO A 427 23.15 -24.41 17.17
CA PRO A 427 22.71 -25.12 18.37
C PRO A 427 22.20 -26.54 18.10
N ILE A 428 21.52 -26.76 16.97
CA ILE A 428 20.95 -28.07 16.63
C ILE A 428 22.04 -29.04 16.16
N LYS A 429 23.04 -28.55 15.40
CA LYS A 429 24.22 -29.35 15.00
C LYS A 429 24.89 -29.98 16.22
N THR A 430 25.12 -29.19 17.29
CA THR A 430 25.73 -29.71 18.52
C THR A 430 24.92 -30.84 19.18
N ILE A 431 23.58 -30.76 19.13
CA ILE A 431 22.69 -31.82 19.64
C ILE A 431 22.86 -33.09 18.82
N ILE A 432 22.79 -32.98 17.49
CA ILE A 432 22.95 -34.13 16.57
C ILE A 432 24.31 -34.81 16.79
N ASP A 433 25.39 -34.03 16.87
CA ASP A 433 26.74 -34.55 17.06
C ASP A 433 26.93 -35.21 18.45
N SER A 434 26.30 -34.67 19.50
CA SER A 434 26.33 -35.25 20.85
C SER A 434 25.63 -36.61 20.95
N VAL A 435 24.59 -36.84 20.15
CA VAL A 435 23.87 -38.12 20.12
C VAL A 435 24.60 -39.13 19.23
N MET A 436 25.16 -38.68 18.10
CA MET A 436 25.94 -39.53 17.18
C MET A 436 27.27 -40.02 17.77
N SER A 437 27.94 -39.18 18.57
CA SER A 437 29.17 -39.55 19.30
C SER A 437 28.91 -40.62 20.36
N LYS A 438 27.78 -40.55 21.10
CA LYS A 438 27.38 -41.59 22.06
C LYS A 438 27.08 -42.94 21.40
N LYS A 439 26.47 -42.96 20.22
CA LYS A 439 26.26 -44.20 19.44
C LYS A 439 27.57 -44.86 19.05
N LYS A 440 28.59 -44.08 18.64
CA LYS A 440 29.93 -44.62 18.37
C LYS A 440 30.52 -45.27 19.63
N THR A 441 30.49 -44.59 20.77
CA THR A 441 31.04 -45.15 22.03
C THR A 441 30.33 -46.44 22.47
N GLN A 442 28.99 -46.51 22.40
CA GLN A 442 28.23 -47.71 22.73
C GLN A 442 28.45 -48.87 21.74
N SER A 443 28.63 -48.57 20.45
CA SER A 443 28.97 -49.60 19.45
C SER A 443 30.38 -50.17 19.65
N PHE A 444 31.34 -49.37 20.13
CA PHE A 444 32.69 -49.84 20.46
C PHE A 444 32.72 -50.67 21.75
N GLU A 445 31.93 -50.31 22.78
CA GLU A 445 31.80 -51.08 24.02
C GLU A 445 31.10 -52.43 23.80
N ASN A 446 30.05 -52.49 22.96
CA ASN A 446 29.39 -53.75 22.63
C ASN A 446 30.30 -54.70 21.85
N VAL A 447 31.11 -54.19 20.92
CA VAL A 447 32.10 -55.01 20.19
C VAL A 447 33.21 -55.52 21.11
N GLN A 448 33.63 -54.76 22.14
CA GLN A 448 34.58 -55.27 23.13
C GLN A 448 33.98 -56.33 24.06
N SER A 449 32.68 -56.21 24.42
CA SER A 449 32.01 -57.20 25.28
C SER A 449 31.71 -58.55 24.59
N GLU A 450 31.51 -58.56 23.27
CA GLU A 450 31.33 -59.81 22.49
C GLU A 450 32.64 -60.57 22.26
N LEU A 451 33.80 -59.94 22.37
CA LEU A 451 35.10 -60.61 22.28
C LEU A 451 35.57 -61.26 23.60
N GLU A 452 34.96 -60.93 24.74
CA GLU A 452 35.34 -61.48 26.06
C GLU A 452 34.51 -62.70 26.51
N THR A 453 33.58 -63.19 25.68
CA THR A 453 32.72 -64.35 26.02
C THR A 453 32.84 -65.50 25.01
N ILE A 454 34.04 -66.11 24.93
CA ILE A 454 34.22 -67.46 24.37
C ILE A 454 34.89 -68.34 25.44
N PRO A 455 34.23 -69.38 25.99
CA PRO A 455 34.87 -70.32 26.90
C PRO A 455 35.77 -71.27 26.13
N SER A 456 37.03 -71.32 26.53
CA SER A 456 38.04 -72.27 26.08
C SER A 456 37.79 -73.69 26.61
N GLU A 457 37.49 -74.64 25.72
CA GLU A 457 37.65 -76.08 25.95
C GLU A 457 38.61 -76.71 24.93
N VAL A 458 39.79 -77.05 25.44
CA VAL A 458 40.71 -78.17 25.14
C VAL A 458 40.44 -79.05 23.92
N ASN A 459 41.39 -79.14 22.98
CA ASN A 459 42.23 -80.34 22.81
C ASN A 459 43.37 -80.12 21.79
N GLY A 460 44.54 -80.68 22.10
CA GLY A 460 45.75 -80.53 21.29
C GLY A 460 45.85 -81.48 20.11
N GLN A 461 46.73 -81.14 19.17
CA GLN A 461 47.59 -82.06 18.44
C GLN A 461 48.72 -81.27 17.77
N GLN A 462 49.88 -81.92 17.72
CA GLN A 462 51.20 -81.41 17.32
C GLN A 462 51.36 -81.29 15.79
N GLU A 463 52.47 -80.67 15.39
CA GLU A 463 53.16 -80.77 14.08
C GLU A 463 52.52 -79.99 12.91
N GLN A 464 53.22 -79.26 12.04
CA GLN A 464 54.63 -79.26 11.63
C GLN A 464 54.93 -77.91 10.96
N GLU A 465 56.17 -77.43 11.11
CA GLU A 465 56.77 -76.39 10.27
C GLU A 465 56.84 -76.89 8.81
N ASN A 466 56.54 -76.01 7.84
CA ASN A 466 57.28 -76.00 6.60
C ASN A 466 57.30 -74.58 6.01
N THR A 467 58.52 -74.06 5.96
CA THR A 467 59.01 -72.96 5.15
C THR A 467 58.84 -73.25 3.67
N THR A 468 58.59 -72.23 2.85
CA THR A 468 59.27 -72.08 1.55
C THR A 468 59.10 -70.68 0.97
N ASP A 469 60.25 -70.12 0.62
CA ASP A 469 60.52 -68.90 -0.13
C ASP A 469 59.96 -68.91 -1.57
N ASN A 470 59.73 -67.70 -2.10
CA ASN A 470 60.22 -67.15 -3.38
C ASN A 470 59.29 -65.99 -3.81
N ALA A 471 59.71 -64.73 -3.86
CA ALA A 471 60.72 -64.10 -4.73
C ALA A 471 60.31 -63.99 -6.22
N ASP A 472 60.29 -62.73 -6.68
CA ASP A 472 60.49 -62.20 -8.03
C ASP A 472 59.45 -62.36 -9.16
N ASN A 473 58.89 -61.22 -9.59
CA ASN A 473 59.32 -60.49 -10.83
C ASN A 473 58.36 -59.30 -11.10
N LYS A 474 58.87 -58.05 -11.21
CA LYS A 474 59.23 -57.32 -12.46
C LYS A 474 58.05 -57.15 -13.45
N SER A 475 57.50 -55.94 -13.60
CA SER A 475 57.98 -54.75 -14.34
C SER A 475 57.52 -54.72 -15.80
N ASP A 476 57.26 -53.48 -16.25
CA ASP A 476 57.10 -52.98 -17.63
C ASP A 476 55.65 -53.02 -18.19
N VAL A 477 54.97 -51.87 -18.38
CA VAL A 477 55.20 -50.71 -19.28
C VAL A 477 54.82 -51.02 -20.74
N VAL A 478 54.30 -49.99 -21.43
CA VAL A 478 53.89 -49.84 -22.85
C VAL A 478 52.36 -49.78 -22.95
N GLU A 479 51.71 -48.70 -23.40
CA GLU A 479 52.13 -47.47 -24.11
C GLU A 479 51.13 -46.34 -23.81
#